data_AF-A0A7S1E2W9-F1
#
_entry.id   AF-A0A7S1E2W9-F1
#
_cell.length_a   1.000
_cell.length_b   1.000
_cell.length_c   1.000
_cell.angle_alpha   90.00
_cell.angle_beta   90.00
_cell.angle_gamma   90.00
#
_symmetry.space_group_name_H-M   'P 1'
#
loop_
_entity.id
_entity.type
_entity.pdbx_description
1 polymer ?
#
loop_
_entity_poly.entity_id
_entity_poly.type
_entity_poly.pdbx_seq_one_letter_code
_entity_poly.pdbx_strand_id
1 'polypeptide(L)'
;DAMTHAGVDSHKVVSCMQDSGGLEGDVENTILETQLAAKEASGVIILPAASVNNAALRGELEFATVFKAICAGFMTGSAPAICTKCATCGIDEYQCVVDNKCPSAQSSVSVPVFISALGGVVLFFGCVGLIQWQRSQRQMREQVKGIVAEYMPLDRQHAETAGIPLDENDADFT
;
A
#
# COMPACT_ATOMS: atom_id res chain seq x y z
N ASP A 1 29.17 -20.86 -29.84
CA ASP A 1 30.17 -19.79 -30.03
C ASP A 1 29.44 -18.45 -30.12
N ALA A 2 29.96 -17.41 -29.46
CA ALA A 2 29.30 -16.10 -29.36
C ALA A 2 29.23 -15.38 -30.72
N MET A 3 30.29 -15.51 -31.54
CA MET A 3 30.37 -14.89 -32.87
C MET A 3 29.31 -15.47 -33.83
N THR A 4 29.14 -16.79 -33.83
CA THR A 4 28.12 -17.46 -34.66
C THR A 4 26.69 -17.06 -34.26
N HIS A 5 26.40 -16.96 -32.95
CA HIS A 5 25.07 -16.56 -32.48
C HIS A 5 24.74 -15.10 -32.84
N ALA A 6 25.76 -14.23 -32.83
CA ALA A 6 25.63 -12.83 -33.24
C ALA A 6 25.63 -12.63 -34.78
N GLY A 7 25.83 -13.69 -35.58
CA GLY A 7 25.92 -13.57 -37.04
C GLY A 7 27.19 -12.84 -37.52
N VAL A 8 28.25 -12.83 -36.70
CA VAL A 8 29.52 -12.17 -37.00
C VAL A 8 30.48 -13.15 -37.68
N ASP A 9 31.09 -12.70 -38.78
CA ASP A 9 32.11 -13.46 -39.51
C ASP A 9 33.43 -13.48 -38.74
N SER A 10 33.76 -14.65 -38.18
CA SER A 10 34.98 -14.85 -37.39
C SER A 10 36.26 -14.61 -38.19
N HIS A 11 36.27 -14.89 -39.50
CA HIS A 11 37.48 -14.69 -40.32
C HIS A 11 37.82 -13.21 -40.46
N LYS A 12 36.79 -12.36 -40.62
CA LYS A 12 36.98 -10.90 -40.68
C LYS A 12 37.49 -10.33 -39.35
N VAL A 13 36.98 -10.85 -38.23
CA VAL A 13 37.45 -10.43 -36.89
C VAL A 13 38.91 -10.81 -36.70
N VAL A 14 39.31 -12.04 -37.05
CA VAL A 14 40.70 -12.49 -36.95
C VAL A 14 41.63 -11.68 -37.85
N SER A 15 41.24 -11.42 -39.10
CA SER A 15 42.00 -10.54 -40.00
C SER A 15 42.17 -9.16 -39.39
N CYS A 16 41.08 -8.54 -38.91
CA CYS A 16 41.12 -7.22 -38.29
C CYS A 16 42.08 -7.17 -37.08
N MET A 17 42.04 -8.19 -36.21
CA MET A 17 42.96 -8.26 -35.07
C MET A 17 44.42 -8.35 -35.52
N GLN A 18 44.72 -9.14 -36.55
CA GLN A 18 46.08 -9.26 -37.11
C GLN A 18 46.54 -7.96 -37.77
N ASP A 19 45.69 -7.37 -38.61
CA ASP A 19 45.96 -6.13 -39.34
C ASP A 19 46.19 -4.94 -38.39
N SER A 20 45.60 -4.99 -37.20
CA SER A 20 45.72 -3.93 -36.20
C SER A 20 47.00 -3.98 -35.37
N GLY A 21 47.79 -5.06 -35.46
CA GLY A 21 48.99 -5.29 -34.65
C GLY A 21 49.07 -6.69 -34.05
N GLY A 22 48.05 -7.52 -34.23
CA GLY A 22 48.03 -8.89 -33.71
C GLY A 22 47.82 -8.98 -32.20
N LEU A 23 48.01 -10.18 -31.67
CA LEU A 23 47.81 -10.51 -30.25
C LEU A 23 49.13 -10.83 -29.53
N GLU A 24 50.24 -10.86 -30.27
CA GLU A 24 51.54 -11.34 -29.80
C GLU A 24 52.64 -10.37 -30.18
N GLY A 25 53.67 -10.28 -29.33
CA GLY A 25 54.80 -9.39 -29.51
C GLY A 25 54.58 -7.99 -28.95
N ASP A 26 55.67 -7.22 -28.93
CA ASP A 26 55.70 -5.82 -28.49
C ASP A 26 55.59 -4.91 -29.71
N VAL A 27 54.41 -4.89 -30.31
CA VAL A 27 54.09 -4.10 -31.50
C VAL A 27 52.88 -3.22 -31.22
N GLU A 28 52.87 -2.02 -31.78
CA GLU A 28 51.79 -1.06 -31.57
C GLU A 28 50.47 -1.60 -32.14
N ASN A 29 49.40 -1.57 -31.33
CA ASN A 29 48.07 -1.94 -31.78
C ASN A 29 47.25 -0.68 -32.10
N THR A 30 47.06 -0.39 -33.40
CA THR A 30 46.46 0.86 -33.87
C THR A 30 45.04 1.09 -33.35
N ILE A 31 44.24 0.03 -33.22
CA ILE A 31 42.88 0.12 -32.66
C ILE A 31 42.94 0.41 -31.16
N LEU A 32 43.82 -0.29 -30.43
CA LEU A 32 43.97 -0.09 -28.99
C LEU A 32 44.45 1.33 -28.67
N GLU A 33 45.44 1.85 -29.38
CA GLU A 33 45.93 3.21 -29.20
C GLU A 33 44.83 4.25 -29.45
N THR A 34 44.04 4.06 -30.50
CA THR A 34 42.88 4.91 -30.79
C THR A 34 41.86 4.89 -29.65
N GLN A 35 41.60 3.72 -29.06
CA GLN A 35 40.68 3.57 -27.92
C GLN A 35 41.24 4.21 -26.64
N LEU A 36 42.54 4.10 -26.38
CA LEU A 36 43.20 4.72 -25.23
C LEU A 36 43.16 6.25 -25.34
N ALA A 37 43.46 6.80 -26.52
CA ALA A 37 43.34 8.23 -26.77
C ALA A 37 41.89 8.74 -26.59
N ALA A 38 40.90 7.98 -27.08
CA ALA A 38 39.49 8.32 -26.91
C ALA A 38 39.03 8.26 -25.44
N LYS A 39 39.53 7.28 -24.67
CA LYS A 39 39.30 7.16 -23.22
C LYS A 39 39.83 8.37 -22.48
N GLU A 40 41.07 8.79 -22.78
CA GLU A 40 41.70 9.96 -22.16
C GLU A 40 40.97 11.25 -22.54
N ALA A 41 40.63 11.43 -23.82
CA ALA A 41 39.86 12.58 -24.30
C ALA A 41 38.46 12.69 -23.66
N SER A 42 37.88 11.54 -23.27
CA SER A 42 36.59 11.48 -22.55
C SER A 42 36.73 11.73 -21.04
N GLY A 43 37.94 11.94 -20.53
CA GLY A 43 38.22 12.18 -19.10
C GLY A 43 38.06 10.95 -18.21
N VAL A 44 38.08 9.74 -18.80
CA VAL A 44 37.88 8.49 -18.06
C VAL A 44 39.20 8.04 -17.44
N ILE A 45 39.37 8.25 -16.14
CA ILE A 45 40.57 7.86 -15.39
C ILE A 45 40.43 6.52 -14.65
N ILE A 46 39.20 6.13 -14.29
CA ILE A 46 38.89 4.90 -13.55
C ILE A 46 37.79 4.14 -14.29
N LEU A 47 37.95 2.81 -14.41
CA LEU A 47 36.97 1.91 -15.00
C LEU A 47 36.29 1.07 -13.90
N PRO A 48 35.01 0.67 -14.06
CA PRO A 48 34.12 1.01 -15.18
C PRO A 48 33.59 2.45 -15.11
N ALA A 49 33.40 3.06 -16.27
CA ALA A 49 32.78 4.39 -16.40
C ALA A 49 31.66 4.33 -17.45
N ALA A 50 30.55 4.98 -17.16
CA ALA A 50 29.41 5.09 -18.08
C ALA A 50 28.94 6.54 -18.15
N SER A 51 28.43 6.94 -19.31
CA SER A 51 27.86 8.26 -19.53
C SER A 51 26.62 8.16 -20.41
N VAL A 52 25.70 9.11 -20.24
CA VAL A 52 24.50 9.28 -21.08
C VAL A 52 24.53 10.71 -21.61
N ASN A 53 24.50 10.90 -22.94
CA ASN A 53 24.58 12.22 -23.57
C ASN A 53 25.77 13.07 -23.06
N ASN A 54 26.97 12.47 -22.98
CA ASN A 54 28.19 13.08 -22.43
C ASN A 54 28.13 13.47 -20.94
N ALA A 55 27.02 13.19 -20.24
CA ALA A 55 26.94 13.33 -18.79
C ALA A 55 27.42 12.03 -18.13
N ALA A 56 28.51 12.10 -17.39
CA ALA A 56 29.04 10.95 -16.65
C ALA A 56 28.05 10.52 -15.56
N LEU A 57 27.76 9.21 -15.49
CA LEU A 57 27.00 8.63 -14.39
C LEU A 57 27.88 8.63 -13.14
N ARG A 58 27.34 9.12 -12.03
CA ARG A 58 27.99 9.12 -10.72
C ARG A 58 27.29 8.10 -9.82
N GLY A 59 28.07 7.34 -9.07
CA GLY A 59 27.56 6.31 -8.16
C GLY A 59 27.68 4.90 -8.72
N GLU A 60 26.99 3.97 -8.08
CA GLU A 60 26.98 2.57 -8.49
C GLU A 60 26.24 2.40 -9.83
N LEU A 61 26.82 1.64 -10.75
CA LEU A 61 26.24 1.32 -12.06
C LEU A 61 25.14 0.27 -11.94
N GLU A 62 24.22 0.48 -11.00
CA GLU A 62 23.04 -0.34 -10.81
C GLU A 62 22.01 -0.07 -11.92
N PHE A 63 21.20 -1.07 -12.24
CA PHE A 63 20.15 -0.99 -13.25
C PHE A 63 19.27 0.26 -13.07
N ALA A 64 18.81 0.53 -11.84
CA ALA A 64 17.93 1.66 -11.55
C ALA A 64 18.59 3.01 -11.90
N THR A 65 19.87 3.19 -11.56
CA THR A 65 20.63 4.41 -11.83
C THR A 65 20.80 4.64 -13.34
N VAL A 66 21.24 3.60 -14.06
CA VAL A 66 21.47 3.67 -15.51
C VAL A 66 20.14 3.88 -16.24
N PHE A 67 19.09 3.13 -15.88
CA PHE A 67 17.77 3.23 -16.48
C PHE A 67 17.16 4.63 -16.30
N LYS A 68 17.20 5.19 -15.08
CA LYS A 68 16.73 6.55 -14.81
C LYS A 68 17.51 7.59 -15.59
N ALA A 69 18.84 7.46 -15.67
CA ALA A 69 19.66 8.38 -16.43
C ALA A 69 19.35 8.36 -17.94
N ILE A 70 19.15 7.16 -18.52
CA ILE A 70 18.72 7.02 -19.91
C ILE A 70 17.36 7.67 -20.12
N CYS A 71 16.39 7.38 -19.25
CA CYS A 71 15.04 7.96 -19.35
C CYS A 71 15.03 9.49 -19.20
N ALA A 72 15.89 10.04 -18.34
CA ALA A 72 16.07 11.48 -18.18
C ALA A 72 16.76 12.15 -19.38
N GLY A 73 17.45 11.38 -20.23
CA GLY A 73 18.09 11.87 -21.45
C GLY A 73 17.13 12.16 -22.60
N PHE A 74 15.87 11.74 -22.50
CA PHE A 74 14.84 12.02 -23.51
C PHE A 74 14.20 13.39 -23.30
N MET A 75 13.87 14.05 -24.40
CA MET A 75 13.06 15.26 -24.38
C MET A 75 11.62 14.94 -23.95
N THR A 76 10.93 15.94 -23.40
CA THR A 76 9.52 15.80 -23.02
C THR A 76 8.68 15.32 -24.21
N GLY A 77 8.02 14.18 -24.04
CA GLY A 77 7.16 13.58 -25.07
C GLY A 77 7.86 12.67 -26.09
N SER A 78 9.20 12.57 -26.10
CA SER A 78 9.94 11.61 -26.93
C SER A 78 10.36 10.34 -26.18
N ALA A 79 10.18 10.32 -24.86
CA ALA A 79 10.51 9.18 -24.03
C ALA A 79 9.61 7.96 -24.38
N PRO A 80 10.18 6.75 -24.46
CA PRO A 80 9.40 5.53 -24.59
C PRO A 80 8.42 5.35 -23.43
N ALA A 81 7.30 4.65 -23.68
CA ALA A 81 6.28 4.39 -22.66
C ALA A 81 6.83 3.67 -21.41
N ILE A 82 7.93 2.93 -21.52
CA ILE A 82 8.55 2.27 -20.37
C ILE A 82 9.18 3.26 -19.39
N CYS A 83 9.72 4.38 -19.88
CA CYS A 83 10.32 5.40 -19.04
C CYS A 83 9.26 6.10 -18.18
N THR A 84 8.10 6.41 -18.75
CA THR A 84 7.02 7.06 -18.01
C THR A 84 6.34 6.13 -17.01
N LYS A 85 6.29 4.83 -17.30
CA LYS A 85 5.69 3.81 -16.43
C LYS A 85 6.61 3.34 -15.30
N CYS A 86 7.90 3.15 -15.59
CA CYS A 86 8.81 2.47 -14.68
C CYS A 86 9.84 3.37 -14.01
N ALA A 87 10.27 4.48 -14.64
CA ALA A 87 11.30 5.32 -14.02
C ALA A 87 10.81 6.02 -12.73
N THR A 88 9.49 6.13 -12.56
CA THR A 88 8.81 6.75 -11.41
C THR A 88 8.32 5.75 -10.37
N CYS A 89 8.60 4.45 -10.55
CA CYS A 89 8.03 3.39 -9.71
C CYS A 89 8.62 3.32 -8.29
N GLY A 90 9.91 3.65 -8.13
CA GLY A 90 10.55 3.89 -6.84
C GLY A 90 10.77 2.67 -5.92
N ILE A 91 10.45 1.44 -6.37
CA ILE A 91 10.68 0.20 -5.62
C ILE A 91 11.69 -0.67 -6.36
N ASP A 92 11.31 -1.16 -7.53
CA ASP A 92 12.13 -2.03 -8.36
C ASP A 92 11.87 -1.72 -9.83
N GLU A 93 12.74 -0.88 -10.40
CA GLU A 93 12.65 -0.52 -11.81
C GLU A 93 12.95 -1.71 -12.72
N TYR A 94 13.77 -2.67 -12.28
CA TYR A 94 14.10 -3.86 -13.08
C TYR A 94 12.87 -4.74 -13.28
N GLN A 95 12.17 -5.09 -12.19
CA GLN A 95 10.94 -5.87 -12.26
C GLN A 95 9.85 -5.13 -13.03
N CYS A 96 9.74 -3.81 -12.87
CA CYS A 96 8.80 -3.02 -13.67
C CYS A 96 9.07 -3.14 -15.17
N VAL A 97 10.34 -3.16 -15.59
CA VAL A 97 10.71 -3.29 -17.00
C VAL A 97 10.38 -4.69 -17.55
N VAL A 98 10.61 -5.73 -16.76
CA VAL A 98 10.29 -7.12 -17.15
C VAL A 98 8.77 -7.33 -17.23
N ASP A 99 8.04 -6.95 -16.18
CA ASP A 99 6.59 -7.21 -16.06
C ASP A 99 5.72 -6.15 -16.75
N ASN A 100 6.32 -5.06 -17.23
CA ASN A 100 5.65 -3.88 -17.79
C ASN A 100 4.62 -3.24 -16.83
N LYS A 101 4.77 -3.46 -15.52
CA LYS A 101 3.88 -2.98 -14.47
C LYS A 101 4.69 -2.53 -13.27
N CYS A 102 4.41 -1.32 -12.80
CA CYS A 102 4.99 -0.87 -11.55
C CYS A 102 4.31 -1.64 -10.40
N PRO A 103 5.06 -2.40 -9.57
CA PRO A 103 4.50 -2.90 -8.32
C PRO A 103 4.07 -1.69 -7.49
N SER A 104 2.77 -1.48 -7.37
CA SER A 104 2.24 -0.49 -6.44
C SER A 104 2.82 -0.81 -5.08
N ALA A 105 3.50 0.15 -4.45
CA ALA A 105 3.97 0.01 -3.08
C ALA A 105 2.79 -0.45 -2.21
N GLN A 106 2.77 -1.73 -1.85
CA GLN A 106 1.76 -2.31 -0.97
C GLN A 106 2.06 -1.87 0.47
N SER A 107 2.10 -0.56 0.70
CA SER A 107 2.03 0.04 2.04
C SER A 107 0.65 0.66 2.28
N SER A 108 -0.30 0.50 1.36
CA SER A 108 -1.69 0.90 1.58
C SER A 108 -2.44 -0.20 2.31
N VAL A 109 -2.76 0.04 3.60
CA VAL A 109 -3.71 -0.80 4.34
C VAL A 109 -4.97 -0.96 3.50
N SER A 110 -5.37 -2.21 3.23
CA SER A 110 -6.49 -2.46 2.35
C SER A 110 -7.78 -1.92 2.99
N VAL A 111 -8.59 -1.20 2.19
CA VAL A 111 -9.93 -0.72 2.58
C VAL A 111 -10.77 -1.78 3.30
N PRO A 112 -10.81 -3.07 2.88
CA PRO A 112 -11.55 -4.09 3.62
C PRO A 112 -10.99 -4.36 5.03
N VAL A 113 -9.67 -4.31 5.22
CA VAL A 113 -9.06 -4.48 6.55
C VAL A 113 -9.46 -3.32 7.47
N PHE A 114 -9.44 -2.08 6.97
CA PHE A 114 -9.86 -0.91 7.74
C PHE A 114 -11.35 -0.98 8.14
N ILE A 115 -12.23 -1.37 7.21
CA ILE A 115 -13.67 -1.52 7.48
C ILE A 115 -13.91 -2.65 8.50
N SER A 116 -13.18 -3.77 8.37
CA SER A 116 -13.31 -4.89 9.32
C SER A 116 -12.89 -4.51 10.73
N ALA A 117 -11.79 -3.76 10.87
CA ALA A 117 -11.29 -3.31 12.16
C ALA A 117 -12.26 -2.29 12.79
N LEU A 118 -12.72 -1.30 12.02
CA LEU A 118 -13.68 -0.29 12.49
C LEU A 118 -15.02 -0.95 12.89
N GLY A 119 -15.53 -1.87 12.05
CA GLY A 119 -16.76 -2.60 12.32
C GLY A 119 -16.67 -3.47 13.57
N GLY A 120 -15.55 -4.17 13.77
CA GLY A 120 -15.32 -4.98 14.97
C GLY A 120 -15.33 -4.15 16.27
N VAL A 121 -14.70 -2.96 16.24
CA VAL A 121 -14.69 -2.04 17.38
C VAL A 121 -16.10 -1.51 17.68
N VAL A 122 -16.83 -1.08 16.66
CA VAL A 122 -18.21 -0.57 16.82
C VAL A 122 -19.15 -1.66 17.35
N LEU A 123 -19.03 -2.89 16.87
CA LEU A 123 -19.81 -4.02 17.37
C LEU A 123 -19.47 -4.35 18.82
N PHE A 124 -18.18 -4.34 19.19
CA PHE A 124 -17.75 -4.60 20.56
C PHE A 124 -18.34 -3.57 21.54
N PHE A 125 -18.16 -2.27 21.27
CA PHE A 125 -18.72 -1.21 22.12
C PHE A 125 -20.25 -1.16 22.07
N GLY A 126 -20.87 -1.46 20.91
CA GLY A 126 -22.32 -1.57 20.77
C GLY A 126 -22.90 -2.71 21.61
N CYS A 127 -22.30 -3.90 21.56
CA CYS A 127 -22.71 -5.05 22.38
C CYS A 127 -22.55 -4.76 23.88
N VAL A 128 -21.41 -4.18 24.29
CA VAL A 128 -21.20 -3.78 25.68
C VAL A 128 -22.25 -2.74 26.11
N GLY A 129 -22.53 -1.74 25.27
CA GLY A 129 -23.56 -0.74 25.52
C GLY A 129 -24.96 -1.34 25.67
N LEU A 130 -25.35 -2.27 24.79
CA LEU A 130 -26.64 -2.96 24.86
C LEU A 130 -26.76 -3.85 26.10
N ILE A 131 -25.69 -4.56 26.48
CA ILE A 131 -25.65 -5.39 27.70
C ILE A 131 -25.81 -4.50 28.95
N GLN A 132 -25.09 -3.38 29.01
CA GLN A 132 -25.15 -2.45 30.13
C GLN A 132 -26.54 -1.77 30.21
N TRP A 133 -27.12 -1.41 29.07
CA TRP A 133 -28.47 -0.84 29.02
C TRP A 133 -29.54 -1.83 29.49
N GLN A 134 -29.48 -3.09 29.07
CA GLN A 134 -30.37 -4.13 29.57
C GLN A 134 -30.20 -4.40 31.07
N ARG A 135 -28.97 -4.33 31.59
CA ARG A 135 -28.70 -4.45 33.03
C ARG A 135 -29.27 -3.27 33.82
N SER A 136 -29.13 -2.05 33.31
CA SER A 136 -29.69 -0.83 33.93
C SER A 136 -31.23 -0.88 34.02
N GLN A 137 -31.90 -1.31 32.95
CA GLN A 137 -33.36 -1.51 32.95
C GLN A 137 -33.86 -2.49 34.03
N ARG A 138 -33.03 -3.45 34.47
CA ARG A 138 -33.41 -4.39 35.54
C ARG A 138 -33.40 -3.73 36.92
N GLN A 139 -32.50 -2.78 37.18
CA GLN A 139 -32.41 -2.06 38.46
C GLN A 139 -33.57 -1.06 38.65
N MET A 140 -34.12 -0.53 37.56
CA MET A 140 -35.25 0.42 37.60
C MET A 140 -36.58 -0.22 38.05
N ARG A 141 -36.74 -1.55 37.94
CA ARG A 141 -37.96 -2.25 38.41
C ARG A 141 -38.03 -2.42 39.92
N GLU A 142 -36.92 -2.29 40.64
CA GLU A 142 -36.90 -2.42 42.10
C GLU A 142 -37.30 -1.12 42.81
N GLN A 143 -36.92 0.04 42.27
CA GLN A 143 -37.35 1.33 42.82
C GLN A 143 -38.85 1.57 42.62
N VAL A 144 -39.42 1.18 41.47
CA VAL A 144 -40.86 1.31 41.22
C VAL A 144 -41.68 0.33 42.08
N LYS A 145 -41.14 -0.88 42.35
CA LYS A 145 -41.77 -1.83 43.28
C LYS A 145 -41.71 -1.37 44.74
N GLY A 146 -40.62 -0.73 45.15
CA GLY A 146 -40.50 -0.13 46.48
C GLY A 146 -41.54 0.96 46.76
N ILE A 147 -41.93 1.73 45.72
CA ILE A 147 -42.93 2.81 45.85
C ILE A 147 -44.37 2.29 45.67
N VAL A 148 -44.60 1.26 44.85
CA VAL A 148 -45.95 0.70 44.58
C VAL A 148 -46.40 -0.31 45.65
N ALA A 149 -45.48 -0.86 46.43
CA ALA A 149 -45.81 -1.80 47.51
C ALA A 149 -46.60 -1.15 48.68
N GLU A 150 -46.64 0.18 48.78
CA GLU A 150 -47.39 0.89 49.81
C GLU A 150 -48.87 1.15 49.42
N TYR A 151 -49.26 0.84 48.17
CA TYR A 151 -50.62 1.07 47.65
C TYR A 151 -51.28 -0.19 47.04
N MET A 152 -50.93 -1.40 47.51
CA MET A 152 -51.69 -2.61 47.16
C MET A 152 -52.78 -2.86 48.23
N PRO A 153 -54.07 -2.63 47.91
CA PRO A 153 -55.13 -2.65 48.92
C PRO A 153 -55.51 -4.09 49.30
N LEU A 154 -55.67 -4.29 50.62
CA LEU A 154 -56.30 -5.47 51.22
C LEU A 154 -57.82 -5.45 50.98
N ASP A 155 -58.28 -5.80 49.78
CA ASP A 155 -59.69 -6.14 49.55
C ASP A 155 -59.95 -7.62 49.89
N ARG A 156 -59.87 -7.95 51.18
CA ARG A 156 -60.44 -9.18 51.75
C ARG A 156 -60.80 -8.98 53.22
N GLN A 157 -61.71 -8.04 53.52
CA GLN A 157 -62.33 -7.97 54.86
C GLN A 157 -63.75 -7.38 54.88
N HIS A 158 -64.37 -7.12 53.72
CA HIS A 158 -65.79 -6.73 53.60
C HIS A 158 -66.69 -7.88 53.12
N ALA A 159 -66.48 -9.07 53.66
CA ALA A 159 -67.46 -10.15 53.61
C ALA A 159 -67.56 -10.71 55.04
N GLU A 160 -68.76 -10.66 55.63
CA GLU A 160 -69.06 -10.94 57.04
C GLU A 160 -68.64 -9.77 57.96
N THR A 161 -69.51 -8.84 58.34
CA THR A 161 -70.63 -9.09 59.26
C THR A 161 -71.41 -7.77 59.50
N ALA A 162 -72.73 -7.87 59.69
CA ALA A 162 -73.68 -6.84 60.15
C ALA A 162 -73.98 -5.69 59.15
N GLY A 163 -75.18 -5.46 58.61
CA GLY A 163 -76.51 -5.99 58.91
C GLY A 163 -77.19 -5.22 60.04
N ILE A 164 -77.87 -4.09 59.74
CA ILE A 164 -79.19 -3.64 60.26
C ILE A 164 -79.78 -2.62 59.25
N PRO A 165 -81.09 -2.67 58.89
CA PRO A 165 -81.69 -1.86 57.84
C PRO A 165 -82.63 -0.72 58.33
N LEU A 166 -83.01 0.14 57.36
CA LEU A 166 -84.15 1.09 57.25
C LEU A 166 -84.02 2.48 57.92
N ASP A 167 -84.10 3.56 57.12
CA ASP A 167 -85.34 4.32 56.79
C ASP A 167 -84.98 5.35 55.68
N GLU A 168 -85.59 5.31 54.50
CA GLU A 168 -86.81 6.04 54.07
C GLU A 168 -86.62 7.57 53.94
N ASN A 169 -86.69 8.02 52.67
CA ASN A 169 -87.03 9.34 52.13
C ASN A 169 -86.89 10.60 53.00
N ASP A 170 -86.19 11.61 52.46
CA ASP A 170 -86.88 12.82 52.02
C ASP A 170 -86.03 13.64 51.05
N ALA A 171 -86.73 14.16 50.04
CA ALA A 171 -86.25 15.04 49.00
C ALA A 171 -86.66 16.49 49.32
N ASP A 172 -85.74 17.45 49.18
CA ASP A 172 -85.97 18.86 48.76
C ASP A 172 -84.60 19.55 48.70
N PHE A 173 -84.11 20.04 47.54
CA PHE A 173 -84.36 21.33 46.90
C PHE A 173 -84.11 22.56 47.80
N THR A 174 -82.90 23.12 47.73
CA THR A 174 -82.60 24.45 47.13
C THR A 174 -81.10 24.69 47.09
#